data_AF-A0A2T2VDI0-F1
#
_entry.id   AF-A0A2T2VDI0-F1
#
_cell.length_a   1.000
_cell.length_b   1.000
_cell.length_c   1.000
_cell.angle_alpha   90.00
_cell.angle_beta   90.00
_cell.angle_gamma   90.00
#
_symmetry.space_group_name_H-M   'P 1'
#
loop_
_entity.id
_entity.type
_entity.pdbx_description
1 polymer ?
#
loop_
_entity_poly.entity_id
_entity_poly.type
_entity_poly.pdbx_seq_one_letter_code
_entity_poly.pdbx_strand_id
1 'polypeptide(L)'
;MATCQGQAWVQASGGTPGYSYQWDDPNQQTADTAKALCPGTYTVTVTDQNGCSQTARGTVDTTIETSIGGAASTEPNVELYPVPVEDHVVIELIGYQANKEVEVTVHNMLGQDIHKKSWPAANQSYTLTMSGIDPGAYIISIKVAEEITRKKVSVAY
;
A
#
# COMPACT_ATOMS: atom_id res chain seq x y z
N MET A 1 -14.11 23.71 -9.87
CA MET A 1 -13.37 24.02 -11.11
C MET A 1 -12.02 23.33 -10.98
N ALA A 2 -11.59 22.55 -11.97
CA ALA A 2 -10.26 21.94 -11.93
C ALA A 2 -9.19 23.05 -11.98
N THR A 3 -8.15 22.96 -11.15
CA THR A 3 -7.03 23.90 -11.16
C THR A 3 -6.04 23.47 -12.23
N CYS A 4 -5.69 24.37 -13.16
CA CYS A 4 -4.72 24.11 -14.23
C CYS A 4 -3.29 24.21 -13.70
N GLN A 5 -2.91 23.25 -12.85
CA GLN A 5 -1.58 23.14 -12.24
C GLN A 5 -0.78 21.95 -12.76
N GLY A 6 -1.27 21.27 -13.82
CA GLY A 6 -0.57 20.15 -14.43
C GLY A 6 0.69 20.59 -15.19
N GLN A 7 1.60 19.62 -15.36
CA GLN A 7 2.82 19.79 -16.14
C GLN A 7 3.05 18.53 -16.98
N ALA A 8 3.49 18.71 -18.22
CA ALA A 8 3.94 17.64 -19.11
C ALA A 8 5.36 17.96 -19.59
N TRP A 9 6.19 16.94 -19.78
CA TRP A 9 7.58 17.09 -20.23
C TRP A 9 7.95 16.00 -21.23
N VAL A 10 8.92 16.29 -22.09
CA VAL A 10 9.36 15.39 -23.16
C VAL A 10 10.88 15.33 -23.18
N GLN A 11 11.43 14.13 -23.32
CA GLN A 11 12.84 13.92 -23.62
C GLN A 11 13.02 13.55 -25.10
N ALA A 12 13.60 14.46 -25.89
CA ALA A 12 14.01 14.12 -27.25
C ALA A 12 15.26 13.23 -27.24
N SER A 13 15.27 12.18 -28.06
CA SER A 13 16.44 11.32 -28.25
C SER A 13 16.55 10.89 -29.72
N GLY A 14 17.79 10.77 -30.23
CA GLY A 14 18.07 10.58 -31.65
C GLY A 14 17.89 11.87 -32.48
N GLY A 15 18.20 11.84 -33.78
CA GLY A 15 18.17 13.02 -34.65
C GLY A 15 19.36 13.96 -34.46
N THR A 16 19.27 15.16 -35.04
CA THR A 16 20.32 16.19 -34.91
C THR A 16 20.02 17.16 -33.76
N PRO A 17 20.93 17.30 -32.76
CA PRO A 17 20.73 18.21 -31.64
C PRO A 17 20.40 19.64 -32.09
N GLY A 18 19.52 20.30 -31.33
CA GLY A 18 18.91 21.58 -31.74
C GLY A 18 17.40 21.45 -31.90
N TYR A 19 16.75 20.72 -30.97
CA TYR A 19 15.33 20.43 -31.04
C TYR A 19 14.47 21.65 -30.72
N SER A 20 13.40 21.83 -31.49
CA SER A 20 12.31 22.75 -31.21
C SER A 20 11.05 21.98 -30.83
N TYR A 21 10.27 22.50 -29.88
CA TYR A 21 9.03 21.88 -29.40
C TYR A 21 7.84 22.76 -29.78
N GLN A 22 6.69 22.12 -30.03
CA GLN A 22 5.41 22.80 -30.20
C GLN A 22 4.33 21.98 -29.51
N TRP A 23 3.79 22.50 -28.42
CA TRP A 23 2.66 21.91 -27.71
C TRP A 23 1.33 22.38 -28.32
N ASP A 24 0.32 21.51 -28.31
CA ASP A 24 -1.07 21.80 -28.71
C ASP A 24 -1.91 22.39 -27.56
N ASP A 25 -1.24 22.93 -26.54
CA ASP A 25 -1.90 23.60 -25.43
C ASP A 25 -2.35 25.01 -25.81
N PRO A 26 -3.29 25.64 -25.06
CA PRO A 26 -3.80 26.97 -25.38
C PRO A 26 -2.72 28.07 -25.47
N ASN A 27 -1.60 27.90 -24.77
CA ASN A 27 -0.50 28.87 -24.78
C ASN A 27 0.56 28.58 -25.85
N GLN A 28 0.42 27.50 -26.63
CA GLN A 28 1.34 27.10 -27.70
C GLN A 28 2.80 27.08 -27.22
N GLN A 29 3.04 26.42 -26.09
CA GLN A 29 4.35 26.41 -25.44
C GLN A 29 5.41 25.76 -26.35
N THR A 30 6.67 26.20 -26.22
CA THR A 30 7.80 25.77 -27.08
C THR A 30 9.00 25.22 -26.32
N ALA A 31 8.89 25.10 -25.00
CA ALA A 31 9.87 24.42 -24.17
C ALA A 31 9.67 22.90 -24.20
N ASP A 32 10.68 22.16 -23.77
CA ASP A 32 10.58 20.71 -23.52
C ASP A 32 9.54 20.34 -22.45
N THR A 33 9.16 21.32 -21.64
CA THR A 33 8.23 21.21 -20.53
C THR A 33 7.09 22.21 -20.68
N ALA A 34 5.86 21.71 -20.80
CA ALA A 34 4.65 22.52 -20.76
C ALA A 34 4.07 22.56 -19.34
N LYS A 35 3.77 23.77 -18.84
CA LYS A 35 3.27 24.01 -17.47
C LYS A 35 1.88 24.63 -17.49
N ALA A 36 1.24 24.68 -16.31
CA ALA A 36 -0.09 25.24 -16.11
C ALA A 36 -1.16 24.61 -17.01
N LEU A 37 -1.01 23.31 -17.28
CA LEU A 37 -1.93 22.54 -18.10
C LEU A 37 -3.17 22.20 -17.29
N CYS A 38 -4.32 22.36 -17.94
CA CYS A 38 -5.58 21.86 -17.41
C CYS A 38 -5.65 20.33 -17.63
N PRO A 39 -6.57 19.63 -16.98
CA PRO A 39 -6.80 18.23 -17.27
C PRO A 39 -7.24 18.05 -18.73
N GLY A 40 -6.58 17.15 -19.45
CA GLY A 40 -6.76 17.01 -20.88
C GLY A 40 -5.69 16.15 -21.52
N THR A 41 -5.86 15.88 -22.81
CA THR A 41 -4.83 15.22 -23.60
C THR A 41 -4.08 16.27 -24.41
N TYR A 42 -2.75 16.20 -24.36
CA TYR A 42 -1.86 17.10 -25.08
C TYR A 42 -0.94 16.31 -26.00
N THR A 43 -0.60 16.93 -27.12
CA THR A 43 0.33 16.47 -28.14
C THR A 43 1.46 17.48 -28.26
N VAL A 44 2.67 16.98 -28.28
CA VAL A 44 3.87 17.77 -28.57
C VAL A 44 4.46 17.33 -29.89
N THR A 45 4.83 18.28 -30.74
CA THR A 45 5.63 18.04 -31.93
C THR A 45 7.06 18.46 -31.62
N VAL A 46 8.01 17.54 -31.80
CA VAL A 46 9.45 17.79 -31.64
C VAL A 46 10.09 17.76 -33.02
N THR A 47 10.80 18.82 -33.38
CA THR A 47 11.50 18.93 -34.67
C THR A 47 13.00 19.09 -34.42
N ASP A 48 13.82 18.30 -35.10
CA ASP A 48 15.28 18.40 -35.02
C ASP A 48 15.85 19.51 -35.93
N GLN A 49 17.16 19.78 -35.85
CA GLN A 49 17.78 20.85 -36.64
C GLN A 49 17.68 20.65 -38.16
N ASN A 50 17.53 19.40 -38.63
CA ASN A 50 17.39 19.07 -40.05
C ASN A 50 15.92 19.10 -40.52
N GLY A 51 14.98 19.43 -39.63
CA GLY A 51 13.55 19.53 -39.94
C GLY A 51 12.80 18.20 -39.83
N CYS A 52 13.38 17.16 -39.23
CA CYS A 52 12.65 15.92 -38.96
C CYS A 52 11.74 16.10 -37.75
N SER A 53 10.44 15.88 -37.91
CA SER A 53 9.44 16.03 -36.84
C SER A 53 8.89 14.68 -36.36
N GLN A 54 8.68 14.56 -35.05
CA GLN A 54 8.00 13.46 -34.39
C GLN A 54 6.97 13.99 -33.38
N THR A 55 5.86 13.27 -33.20
CA THR A 55 4.83 13.65 -32.23
C THR A 55 4.78 12.68 -31.05
N ALA A 56 4.50 13.20 -29.87
CA ALA A 56 4.21 12.41 -28.68
C ALA A 56 2.91 12.93 -28.03
N ARG A 57 2.13 12.01 -27.45
CA ARG A 57 0.83 12.32 -26.85
C ARG A 57 0.80 11.84 -25.40
N GLY A 58 0.28 12.67 -24.50
CA GLY A 58 0.14 12.34 -23.07
C GLY A 58 -1.13 12.95 -22.47
N THR A 59 -1.59 12.38 -21.36
CA THR A 59 -2.73 12.91 -20.59
C THR A 59 -2.24 13.61 -19.34
N VAL A 60 -2.84 14.76 -19.04
CA VAL A 60 -2.75 15.43 -17.76
C VAL A 60 -4.08 15.16 -17.07
N ASP A 61 -4.05 14.41 -15.98
CA ASP A 61 -5.25 14.03 -15.25
C ASP A 61 -5.36 14.80 -13.93
N THR A 62 -6.59 15.01 -13.45
CA THR A 62 -6.83 15.56 -12.10
C THR A 62 -6.79 14.43 -11.08
N THR A 63 -5.72 13.64 -11.06
CA THR A 63 -5.63 12.61 -10.04
C THR A 63 -5.23 13.30 -8.73
N ILE A 64 -6.22 13.58 -7.89
CA ILE A 64 -5.97 13.87 -6.47
C ILE A 64 -5.61 12.53 -5.84
N GLU A 65 -4.37 12.10 -6.04
CA GLU A 65 -3.77 11.00 -5.30
C GLU A 65 -3.75 11.42 -3.83
N THR A 66 -4.76 10.99 -3.07
CA THR A 66 -4.66 11.04 -1.60
C THR A 66 -3.83 9.83 -1.20
N SER A 67 -2.51 9.96 -1.26
CA SER A 67 -1.61 8.89 -0.80
C SER A 67 -1.61 8.86 0.73
N ILE A 68 -2.56 8.15 1.33
CA ILE A 68 -2.46 7.74 2.74
C ILE A 68 -1.65 6.43 2.77
N GLY A 69 -0.32 6.56 2.70
CA GLY A 69 0.61 5.43 2.72
C GLY A 69 0.54 4.54 1.48
N GLY A 70 1.68 3.97 1.06
CA GLY A 70 1.66 2.89 0.07
C GLY A 70 0.68 1.81 0.51
N ALA A 71 0.03 1.13 -0.45
CA ALA A 71 -0.98 0.10 -0.22
C ALA A 71 -0.72 -0.61 1.12
N ALA A 72 -1.48 -0.24 2.16
CA ALA A 72 -1.27 -0.78 3.49
C ALA A 72 -1.37 -2.30 3.34
N SER A 73 -0.30 -3.02 3.67
CA SER A 73 -0.37 -4.48 3.62
C SER A 73 -1.53 -4.91 4.50
N THR A 74 -2.55 -5.51 3.88
CA THR A 74 -3.69 -6.07 4.60
C THR A 74 -3.31 -7.37 5.29
N GLU A 75 -2.15 -7.93 4.95
CA GLU A 75 -1.59 -9.16 5.50
C GLU A 75 -0.37 -8.82 6.37
N PRO A 76 -0.48 -8.95 7.72
CA PRO A 76 0.67 -8.94 8.60
C PRO A 76 1.49 -10.23 8.45
N ASN A 77 2.80 -10.15 8.63
CA ASN A 77 3.52 -11.31 9.18
C ASN A 77 3.17 -11.40 10.68
N VAL A 78 2.65 -12.55 11.12
CA VAL A 78 2.23 -12.77 12.51
C VAL A 78 3.28 -13.56 13.28
N GLU A 79 3.80 -12.95 14.33
CA GLU A 79 4.75 -13.57 15.25
C GLU A 79 4.14 -13.69 16.64
N LEU A 80 4.47 -14.81 17.32
CA LEU A 80 3.98 -15.12 18.66
C LEU A 80 5.16 -15.35 19.60
N TYR A 81 5.15 -14.71 20.76
CA TYR A 81 6.19 -14.91 21.78
C TYR A 81 5.67 -14.66 23.20
N PRO A 82 6.18 -15.35 24.23
CA PRO A 82 7.05 -16.53 24.14
C PRO A 82 6.29 -17.78 23.67
N VAL A 83 7.03 -18.75 23.12
CA VAL A 83 6.55 -20.12 22.87
C VAL A 83 7.61 -21.08 23.44
N PRO A 84 7.30 -21.95 24.42
CA PRO A 84 5.99 -22.20 25.03
C PRO A 84 5.43 -21.01 25.80
N VAL A 85 4.11 -20.97 25.91
CA VAL A 85 3.33 -19.94 26.58
C VAL A 85 3.18 -20.31 28.05
N GLU A 86 3.53 -19.42 28.96
CA GLU A 86 3.35 -19.61 30.40
C GLU A 86 1.99 -19.09 30.85
N ASP A 87 1.86 -17.77 31.02
CA ASP A 87 0.63 -17.10 31.42
C ASP A 87 0.09 -16.13 30.36
N HIS A 88 0.92 -15.71 29.42
CA HIS A 88 0.56 -14.81 28.33
C HIS A 88 1.33 -15.11 27.04
N VAL A 89 0.71 -14.77 25.91
CA VAL A 89 1.34 -14.74 24.59
C VAL A 89 1.18 -13.36 23.99
N VAL A 90 2.26 -12.82 23.46
CA VAL A 90 2.28 -11.60 22.68
C VAL A 90 2.08 -11.94 21.21
N ILE A 91 1.22 -11.18 20.56
CA ILE A 91 0.86 -11.29 19.16
C ILE A 91 1.39 -10.03 18.48
N GLU A 92 2.39 -10.18 17.62
CA GLU A 92 2.97 -9.07 16.86
C GLU A 92 2.55 -9.15 15.39
N LEU A 93 2.09 -8.01 14.86
CA LEU A 93 1.59 -7.84 13.50
C LEU A 93 2.62 -7.02 12.70
N ILE A 94 3.63 -7.69 12.16
CA ILE A 94 4.74 -7.05 11.47
C ILE A 94 4.30 -6.65 10.06
N GLY A 95 4.59 -5.40 9.67
CA GLY A 95 4.28 -4.86 8.35
C GLY A 95 2.80 -4.50 8.13
N TYR A 96 1.97 -4.64 9.16
CA TYR A 96 0.57 -4.29 9.08
C TYR A 96 0.35 -2.78 9.26
N GLN A 97 -0.42 -2.19 8.34
CA GLN A 97 -0.61 -0.73 8.25
C GLN A 97 -2.07 -0.32 8.11
N ALA A 98 -3.02 -1.26 8.24
CA ALA A 98 -4.45 -0.98 8.11
C ALA A 98 -5.09 -0.82 9.50
N ASN A 99 -5.95 0.18 9.72
CA ASN A 99 -6.68 0.33 11.00
C ASN A 99 -7.94 -0.55 11.04
N LYS A 100 -7.84 -1.85 10.76
CA LYS A 100 -9.00 -2.77 10.84
C LYS A 100 -9.08 -3.44 12.21
N GLU A 101 -10.15 -4.15 12.51
CA GLU A 101 -10.26 -4.94 13.74
C GLU A 101 -9.47 -6.24 13.60
N VAL A 102 -8.71 -6.60 14.63
CA VAL A 102 -8.06 -7.91 14.77
C VAL A 102 -8.91 -8.75 15.71
N GLU A 103 -9.29 -9.94 15.25
CA GLU A 103 -10.01 -10.93 16.04
C GLU A 103 -9.09 -12.13 16.30
N VAL A 104 -8.93 -12.50 17.56
CA VAL A 104 -8.12 -13.64 17.99
C VAL A 104 -9.03 -14.66 18.64
N THR A 105 -8.92 -15.91 18.18
CA THR A 105 -9.65 -17.05 18.75
C THR A 105 -8.66 -18.15 19.10
N VAL A 106 -8.75 -18.66 20.32
CA VAL A 106 -7.95 -19.79 20.80
C VAL A 106 -8.81 -21.04 20.68
N HIS A 107 -8.28 -22.06 20.01
CA HIS A 107 -8.92 -23.34 19.81
C HIS A 107 -8.13 -24.44 20.51
N ASN A 108 -8.82 -25.37 21.16
CA ASN A 108 -8.21 -26.62 21.61
C ASN A 108 -7.92 -27.55 20.41
N MET A 109 -7.22 -28.66 20.64
CA MET A 109 -6.89 -29.63 19.58
C MET A 109 -8.11 -30.38 19.03
N LEU A 110 -9.28 -30.27 19.66
CA LEU A 110 -10.56 -30.80 19.16
C LEU A 110 -11.27 -29.79 18.24
N GLY A 111 -10.69 -28.60 18.03
CA GLY A 111 -11.25 -27.53 17.20
C GLY A 111 -12.34 -26.70 17.90
N GLN A 112 -12.49 -26.83 19.21
CA GLN A 112 -13.45 -26.03 19.97
C GLN A 112 -12.82 -24.70 20.38
N ASP A 113 -13.57 -23.62 20.18
CA ASP A 113 -13.21 -22.27 20.60
C ASP A 113 -13.29 -22.18 22.12
N ILE A 114 -12.15 -21.91 22.77
CA ILE A 114 -12.07 -21.77 24.23
C ILE A 114 -11.92 -20.31 24.66
N HIS A 115 -11.45 -19.44 23.76
CA HIS A 115 -11.31 -18.02 24.03
C HIS A 115 -11.45 -17.21 22.75
N LYS A 116 -12.04 -16.01 22.85
CA LYS A 116 -12.18 -15.08 21.74
C LYS A 116 -12.05 -13.63 22.22
N LYS A 117 -11.25 -12.83 21.52
CA LYS A 117 -11.02 -11.41 21.78
C LYS A 117 -10.89 -10.64 20.48
N SER A 118 -11.22 -9.36 20.53
CA SER A 118 -10.95 -8.44 19.42
C SER A 118 -10.46 -7.10 19.91
N TRP A 119 -9.61 -6.47 19.10
CA TRP A 119 -9.03 -5.16 19.36
C TRP A 119 -8.89 -4.36 18.07
N PRO A 120 -9.00 -3.03 18.10
CA PRO A 120 -8.66 -2.20 16.95
C PRO A 120 -7.16 -2.33 16.68
N ALA A 121 -6.78 -2.65 15.44
CA ALA A 121 -5.40 -2.93 15.02
C ALA A 121 -4.50 -1.68 14.93
N ALA A 122 -4.82 -0.63 15.68
CA ALA A 122 -4.04 0.59 15.76
C ALA A 122 -2.66 0.36 16.41
N ASN A 123 -2.50 -0.74 17.16
CA ASN A 123 -1.24 -1.16 17.76
C ASN A 123 -0.70 -2.38 17.02
N GLN A 124 0.62 -2.46 16.84
CA GLN A 124 1.25 -3.59 16.15
C GLN A 124 1.50 -4.79 17.07
N SER A 125 1.15 -4.70 18.37
CA SER A 125 1.39 -5.75 19.37
C SER A 125 0.23 -5.84 20.37
N TYR A 126 -0.17 -7.07 20.71
CA TYR A 126 -1.23 -7.37 21.68
C TYR A 126 -0.83 -8.50 22.62
N THR A 127 -1.06 -8.33 23.92
CA THR A 127 -0.86 -9.38 24.91
C THR A 127 -2.18 -10.11 25.16
N LEU A 128 -2.19 -11.42 24.88
CA LEU A 128 -3.28 -12.32 25.21
C LEU A 128 -2.92 -13.12 26.46
N THR A 129 -3.67 -12.92 27.54
CA THR A 129 -3.55 -13.72 28.76
C THR A 129 -4.14 -15.11 28.54
N MET A 130 -3.36 -16.14 28.84
CA MET A 130 -3.73 -17.56 28.78
C MET A 130 -3.85 -18.19 30.18
N SER A 131 -3.79 -17.37 31.24
CA SER A 131 -4.03 -17.82 32.62
C SER A 131 -5.36 -18.56 32.76
N GLY A 132 -5.32 -19.73 33.40
CA GLY A 132 -6.50 -20.57 33.62
C GLY A 132 -6.84 -21.51 32.46
N ILE A 133 -6.00 -21.61 31.44
CA ILE A 133 -6.10 -22.62 30.38
C ILE A 133 -5.21 -23.82 30.74
N ASP A 134 -5.72 -25.05 30.67
CA ASP A 134 -4.93 -26.23 31.00
C ASP A 134 -3.63 -26.33 30.15
N PRO A 135 -2.55 -26.94 30.66
CA PRO A 135 -1.36 -27.19 29.86
C PRO A 135 -1.69 -28.07 28.65
N GLY A 136 -1.15 -27.72 27.50
CA GLY A 136 -1.46 -28.46 26.28
C GLY A 136 -1.11 -27.71 25.00
N ALA A 137 -1.44 -28.33 23.87
CA ALA A 137 -1.31 -27.69 22.56
C ALA A 137 -2.61 -26.97 22.19
N TYR A 138 -2.47 -25.79 21.60
CA TYR A 138 -3.58 -24.95 21.16
C TYR A 138 -3.29 -24.35 19.80
N ILE A 139 -4.35 -23.99 19.08
CA ILE A 139 -4.27 -23.21 17.84
C ILE A 139 -4.80 -21.81 18.13
N ILE A 140 -4.01 -20.79 17.82
CA ILE A 140 -4.45 -19.40 17.82
C ILE A 140 -4.76 -19.03 16.38
N SER A 141 -6.02 -18.69 16.11
CA SER A 141 -6.47 -18.08 14.86
C SER A 141 -6.49 -16.57 15.03
N ILE A 142 -5.72 -15.86 14.21
CA ILE A 142 -5.65 -14.40 14.13
C ILE A 142 -6.31 -13.99 12.82
N LYS A 143 -7.49 -13.40 12.92
CA LYS A 143 -8.25 -12.87 11.79
C LYS A 143 -8.03 -11.37 11.69
N VAL A 144 -7.59 -10.92 10.52
CA VAL A 144 -7.40 -9.51 10.20
C VAL A 144 -8.15 -9.23 8.91
N ALA A 145 -9.20 -8.40 8.98
CA ALA A 145 -10.17 -8.26 7.89
C ALA A 145 -10.81 -9.61 7.50
N GLU A 146 -10.49 -10.15 6.32
CA GLU A 146 -10.98 -11.44 5.81
C GLU A 146 -9.91 -12.55 5.86
N GLU A 147 -8.67 -12.19 6.16
CA GLU A 147 -7.55 -13.11 6.20
C GLU A 147 -7.40 -13.75 7.58
N ILE A 148 -7.12 -15.05 7.61
CA ILE A 148 -6.97 -15.82 8.85
C ILE A 148 -5.60 -16.50 8.86
N THR A 149 -4.74 -16.08 9.79
CA THR A 149 -3.48 -16.76 10.09
C THR A 149 -3.68 -17.69 11.29
N ARG A 150 -3.15 -18.92 11.20
CA ARG A 150 -3.19 -19.87 12.32
C ARG A 150 -1.79 -20.20 12.79
N LYS A 151 -1.58 -20.16 14.09
CA LYS A 151 -0.30 -20.51 14.73
C LYS A 151 -0.56 -21.52 15.84
N LYS A 152 0.25 -22.57 15.90
CA LYS A 152 0.23 -23.54 16.98
C LYS A 152 1.07 -23.03 18.13
N VAL A 153 0.56 -23.14 19.35
CA VAL A 153 1.29 -22.83 20.59
C VAL A 153 1.17 -24.00 21.56
N SER A 154 2.15 -24.12 22.46
CA SER A 154 2.11 -25.02 23.60
C SER A 154 2.05 -24.20 24.88
N VAL A 155 1.07 -24.45 25.73
CA VAL A 155 0.94 -23.85 27.06
C VAL A 155 1.56 -24.80 28.08
N ALA A 156 2.47 -24.29 28.91
CA ALA A 156 3.15 -25.02 29.98
C ALA A 156 3.35 -24.09 31.18
N TYR A 157 3.24 -24.61 32.41
CA TYR A 157 3.48 -23.87 33.65
C TYR A 157 4.80 -24.25 34.30
#